data_AF-A0A5Y0UZ71-F1
#
_entry.id   AF-A0A5Y0UZ71-F1
#
_cell.length_a   1.000
_cell.length_b   1.000
_cell.length_c   1.000
_cell.angle_alpha   90.00
_cell.angle_beta   90.00
_cell.angle_gamma   90.00
#
_symmetry.space_group_name_H-M   'P 1'
#
loop_
_entity.id
_entity.type
_entity.pdbx_description
1 polymer ?
#
loop_
_entity_poly.entity_id
_entity_poly.type
_entity_poly.pdbx_seq_one_letter_code
_entity_poly.pdbx_strand_id
1 'polypeptide(L)'
;MTIDKQALRDIAESVEREEWETLDNGDDGYQVIVKGSLERGETYRSYQPVSNEISEQKIAAFIAAFGPATALALLDELEAAGKTSAARLEAIDRTHKMFQREKDRADAAEKRIAELESNEVREVGNQFLVVRHPGKTPVIKHCTGDPEEFLRKLIEQDPLVTIDIITHRYYGIGGQWVQDAVEYLHMMSDAGVRIKGE
;
A
#
# COMPACT_ATOMS: atom_id res chain seq x y z
N MET A 1 -17.85 7.66 34.07
CA MET A 1 -17.71 6.69 35.18
C MET A 1 -16.83 5.58 34.65
N THR A 2 -15.68 5.33 35.28
CA THR A 2 -14.78 4.26 34.82
C THR A 2 -15.13 3.00 35.60
N ILE A 3 -15.65 1.99 34.92
CA ILE A 3 -16.01 0.72 35.54
C ILE A 3 -14.73 -0.05 35.84
N ASP A 4 -14.54 -0.45 37.10
CA ASP A 4 -13.45 -1.35 37.47
C ASP A 4 -13.81 -2.79 37.08
N LYS A 5 -13.46 -3.15 35.85
CA LYS A 5 -13.76 -4.48 35.30
C LYS A 5 -13.05 -5.62 36.02
N GLN A 6 -11.89 -5.35 36.64
CA GLN A 6 -11.17 -6.40 37.36
C GLN A 6 -11.85 -6.66 38.70
N ALA A 7 -12.21 -5.61 39.44
CA ALA A 7 -13.00 -5.77 40.67
C ALA A 7 -14.35 -6.46 40.41
N LEU A 8 -15.03 -6.15 39.30
CA LEU A 8 -16.26 -6.86 38.92
C LEU A 8 -16.03 -8.35 38.65
N ARG A 9 -14.91 -8.72 38.01
CA ARG A 9 -14.55 -10.12 37.78
C ARG A 9 -14.25 -10.83 39.09
N ASP A 10 -13.46 -10.23 39.96
CA ASP A 10 -13.10 -10.82 41.25
C ASP A 10 -14.36 -11.05 42.10
N ILE A 11 -15.31 -10.11 42.09
CA ILE A 11 -16.61 -10.25 42.76
C ILE A 11 -17.43 -11.38 42.12
N ALA A 12 -17.51 -11.46 40.80
CA ALA A 12 -18.22 -12.52 40.09
C ALA A 12 -17.61 -13.91 40.35
N GLU A 13 -16.28 -14.02 40.34
CA GLU A 13 -15.54 -15.25 40.67
C GLU A 13 -15.73 -15.64 42.14
N SER A 14 -15.84 -14.69 43.06
CA SER A 14 -16.06 -14.98 44.49
C SER A 14 -17.40 -15.64 44.83
N VAL A 15 -18.36 -15.56 43.90
CA VAL A 15 -19.68 -16.18 43.94
C VAL A 15 -19.68 -17.54 43.22
N GLU A 16 -18.64 -17.83 42.43
CA GLU A 16 -18.15 -19.17 42.03
C GLU A 16 -19.23 -20.17 41.56
N ARG A 17 -20.21 -19.80 40.70
CA ARG A 17 -21.35 -20.70 40.40
C ARG A 17 -22.03 -20.71 39.03
N GLU A 18 -22.71 -21.85 38.87
CA GLU A 18 -23.80 -22.24 37.95
C GLU A 18 -24.90 -21.17 37.83
N GLU A 19 -25.69 -21.27 36.76
CA GLU A 19 -26.74 -20.30 36.43
C GLU A 19 -27.77 -20.16 37.57
N TRP A 20 -28.27 -18.94 37.78
CA TRP A 20 -29.31 -18.63 38.78
C TRP A 20 -30.68 -18.56 38.11
N GLU A 21 -31.72 -19.03 38.80
CA GLU A 21 -33.10 -18.86 38.35
C GLU A 21 -33.98 -18.22 39.43
N THR A 22 -34.96 -17.43 39.00
CA THR A 22 -35.95 -16.82 39.89
C THR A 22 -37.11 -17.79 40.08
N LEU A 23 -37.39 -18.11 41.34
CA LEU A 23 -38.53 -18.88 41.78
C LEU A 23 -39.67 -17.95 42.18
N ASP A 24 -40.81 -18.07 41.48
CA ASP A 24 -42.06 -17.46 41.92
C ASP A 24 -42.72 -18.39 42.97
N ASN A 25 -42.89 -17.88 44.19
CA ASN A 25 -43.59 -18.55 45.29
C ASN A 25 -45.03 -18.05 45.46
N GLY A 26 -45.55 -17.25 44.52
CA GLY A 26 -46.89 -16.67 44.60
C GLY A 26 -46.95 -15.59 45.67
N ASP A 27 -47.83 -15.77 46.66
CA ASP A 27 -48.05 -14.80 47.73
C ASP A 27 -46.81 -14.59 48.62
N ASP A 28 -45.90 -15.56 48.66
CA ASP A 28 -44.65 -15.49 49.42
C ASP A 28 -43.51 -14.78 48.65
N GLY A 29 -43.80 -14.26 47.45
CA GLY A 29 -42.88 -13.44 46.66
C GLY A 29 -41.85 -14.24 45.84
N TYR A 30 -40.76 -13.56 45.46
CA TYR A 30 -39.71 -14.12 44.61
C TYR A 30 -38.47 -14.51 45.40
N GLN A 31 -37.87 -15.64 45.03
CA GLN A 31 -36.59 -16.09 45.58
C GLN A 31 -35.62 -16.48 44.46
N VAL A 32 -34.32 -16.32 44.70
CA VAL A 32 -33.29 -16.79 43.77
C VAL A 32 -32.80 -18.16 44.22
N ILE A 33 -32.86 -19.15 43.32
CA ILE A 33 -32.45 -20.53 43.55
C ILE A 33 -31.38 -20.95 42.54
N VAL A 34 -30.66 -22.02 42.85
CA VAL A 34 -29.74 -22.66 41.90
C VAL A 34 -30.55 -23.24 40.74
N LYS A 35 -30.17 -22.93 39.50
CA LYS A 35 -30.92 -23.37 38.31
C LYS A 35 -31.05 -24.89 38.27
N GLY A 36 -32.27 -25.37 38.07
CA GLY A 36 -32.55 -26.81 37.98
C GLY A 36 -32.61 -27.53 39.34
N SER A 37 -32.50 -26.81 40.46
CA SER A 37 -32.70 -27.38 41.80
C SER A 37 -34.18 -27.55 42.17
N LEU A 38 -35.08 -26.94 41.41
CA LEU A 38 -36.51 -27.01 41.65
C LEU A 38 -37.06 -28.40 41.33
N GLU A 39 -37.52 -29.10 42.37
CA GLU A 39 -38.31 -30.32 42.25
C GLU A 39 -39.74 -30.04 42.70
N ARG A 40 -40.72 -30.54 41.93
CA ARG A 40 -42.15 -30.43 42.24
C ARG A 40 -42.76 -31.82 42.32
N GLY A 41 -43.24 -32.18 43.51
CA GLY A 41 -44.13 -33.32 43.73
C GLY A 41 -45.61 -32.90 43.77
N GLU A 42 -46.52 -33.86 43.88
CA GLU A 42 -47.97 -33.61 43.97
C GLU A 42 -48.35 -32.78 45.22
N THR A 43 -47.56 -32.85 46.29
CA THR A 43 -47.84 -32.20 47.58
C THR A 43 -46.65 -31.42 48.15
N TYR A 44 -45.50 -31.41 47.47
CA TYR A 44 -44.29 -30.75 47.96
C TYR A 44 -43.53 -30.02 46.86
N ARG A 45 -42.68 -29.09 47.29
CA ARG A 45 -41.71 -28.38 46.46
C ARG A 45 -40.38 -28.38 47.21
N SER A 46 -39.31 -28.84 46.57
CA SER A 46 -37.94 -28.71 47.06
C SER A 46 -37.14 -27.84 46.10
N TYR A 47 -36.21 -27.07 46.64
CA TYR A 47 -35.29 -26.24 45.87
C TYR A 47 -34.05 -25.91 46.71
N GLN A 48 -32.99 -25.47 46.05
CA GLN A 48 -31.74 -25.07 46.70
C GLN A 48 -31.58 -23.54 46.60
N PRO A 49 -31.78 -22.79 47.70
CA PRO A 49 -31.48 -21.36 47.75
C PRO A 49 -30.00 -21.09 47.46
N VAL A 50 -29.72 -20.02 46.72
CA VAL A 50 -28.33 -19.58 46.46
C VAL A 50 -27.58 -19.22 47.76
N SER A 51 -28.31 -18.74 48.77
CA SER A 51 -27.75 -18.39 50.08
C SER A 51 -27.33 -19.59 50.94
N ASN A 52 -27.65 -20.82 50.56
CA ASN A 52 -27.25 -22.01 51.34
C ASN A 52 -25.74 -22.26 51.28
N GLU A 53 -25.09 -21.93 50.17
CA GLU A 53 -23.67 -22.23 49.95
C GLU A 53 -22.80 -20.98 49.89
N ILE A 54 -23.41 -19.81 49.76
CA ILE A 54 -22.73 -18.53 49.66
C ILE A 54 -23.28 -17.60 50.72
N SER A 55 -22.39 -16.94 51.47
CA SER A 55 -22.80 -15.92 52.43
C SER A 55 -23.64 -14.84 51.74
N GLU A 56 -24.76 -14.45 52.33
CA GLU A 56 -25.64 -13.38 51.82
C GLU A 56 -24.88 -12.07 51.57
N GLN A 57 -23.81 -11.80 52.33
CA GLN A 57 -22.93 -10.65 52.13
C GLN A 57 -22.26 -10.64 50.75
N LYS A 58 -21.78 -11.79 50.26
CA LYS A 58 -21.18 -11.92 48.93
C LYS A 58 -22.23 -11.76 47.83
N ILE A 59 -23.43 -12.33 48.03
CA ILE A 59 -24.56 -12.19 47.10
C ILE A 59 -24.98 -10.72 47.00
N ALA A 60 -25.11 -10.04 48.14
CA ALA A 60 -25.43 -8.61 48.19
C ALA A 60 -24.34 -7.75 47.53
N ALA A 61 -23.07 -8.06 47.77
CA ALA A 61 -21.95 -7.37 47.12
C ALA A 61 -21.98 -7.55 45.60
N PHE A 62 -22.28 -8.75 45.11
CA PHE A 62 -22.46 -9.02 43.68
C PHE A 62 -23.62 -8.22 43.08
N ILE A 63 -24.81 -8.26 43.69
CA ILE A 63 -25.99 -7.52 43.21
C ILE A 63 -25.71 -6.00 43.20
N ALA A 64 -25.07 -5.48 44.24
CA ALA A 64 -24.71 -4.07 44.31
C ALA A 64 -23.67 -3.68 43.24
N ALA A 65 -22.68 -4.54 42.99
CA ALA A 65 -21.65 -4.31 41.98
C ALA A 65 -22.22 -4.34 40.56
N PHE A 66 -23.12 -5.29 40.27
CA PHE A 66 -23.79 -5.48 38.98
C PHE A 66 -25.17 -4.80 38.90
N GLY A 67 -25.34 -3.69 39.63
CA GLY A 67 -26.57 -2.91 39.59
C GLY A 67 -26.88 -2.31 38.20
N PRO A 68 -28.09 -1.73 38.02
CA PRO A 68 -28.55 -1.23 36.72
C PRO A 68 -27.59 -0.25 36.03
N ALA A 69 -26.96 0.64 36.80
CA ALA A 69 -26.00 1.61 36.27
C ALA A 69 -24.74 0.93 35.70
N THR A 70 -24.21 -0.08 36.40
CA THR A 70 -23.05 -0.85 35.94
C THR A 70 -23.39 -1.67 34.70
N ALA A 71 -24.57 -2.30 34.68
CA ALA A 71 -25.04 -3.08 33.53
C ALA A 71 -25.19 -2.21 32.27
N LEU A 72 -25.83 -1.04 32.38
CA LEU A 72 -25.95 -0.08 31.27
C LEU A 72 -24.59 0.40 30.79
N ALA A 73 -23.70 0.77 31.71
CA ALA A 73 -22.38 1.26 31.34
C ALA A 73 -21.52 0.17 30.65
N LEU A 74 -21.63 -1.11 31.06
CA LEU A 74 -20.99 -2.23 30.35
C LEU A 74 -21.56 -2.44 28.94
N LEU A 75 -22.87 -2.30 28.77
CA LEU A 75 -23.53 -2.39 27.45
C LEU A 75 -23.10 -1.24 26.53
N ASP A 76 -23.08 0.00 27.05
CA ASP A 76 -22.64 1.18 26.30
C ASP A 76 -21.18 1.03 25.83
N GLU A 77 -20.29 0.56 26.72
CA GLU A 77 -18.89 0.29 26.38
C GLU A 77 -18.75 -0.82 25.32
N LEU A 78 -19.55 -1.88 25.43
CA LEU A 78 -19.55 -2.98 24.45
C LEU A 78 -20.03 -2.52 23.07
N GLU A 79 -21.11 -1.72 23.02
CA GLU A 79 -21.59 -1.13 21.78
C GLU A 79 -20.56 -0.18 21.16
N ALA A 80 -19.91 0.67 21.97
CA ALA A 80 -18.88 1.58 21.50
C ALA A 80 -17.67 0.83 20.93
N ALA A 81 -17.25 -0.26 21.59
CA ALA A 81 -16.19 -1.13 21.10
C ALA A 81 -16.58 -1.81 19.78
N GLY A 82 -17.83 -2.29 19.67
CA GLY A 82 -18.37 -2.89 18.44
C GLY A 82 -18.45 -1.91 17.26
N LYS A 83 -18.90 -0.67 17.51
CA LYS A 83 -18.91 0.40 16.49
C LYS A 83 -17.50 0.73 16.00
N THR A 84 -16.54 0.80 16.93
CA THR A 84 -15.14 1.10 16.61
C THR A 84 -14.49 -0.04 15.81
N SER A 85 -14.75 -1.30 16.18
CA SER A 85 -14.19 -2.46 15.47
C SER A 85 -14.75 -2.59 14.06
N ALA A 86 -16.06 -2.37 13.87
CA ALA A 86 -16.70 -2.34 12.55
C ALA A 86 -16.10 -1.24 11.66
N ALA A 87 -15.99 -0.01 12.17
CA ALA A 87 -15.38 1.10 11.43
C ALA A 87 -13.92 0.83 11.04
N ARG A 88 -13.15 0.21 11.95
CA ARG A 88 -11.76 -0.17 11.67
C ARG A 88 -11.65 -1.24 10.60
N LEU A 89 -12.54 -2.23 10.61
CA LEU A 89 -12.58 -3.29 9.59
C LEU A 89 -12.89 -2.71 8.20
N GLU A 90 -13.85 -1.80 8.10
CA GLU A 90 -14.15 -1.11 6.84
C GLU A 90 -12.96 -0.27 6.34
N ALA A 91 -12.26 0.43 7.24
CA ALA A 91 -11.09 1.21 6.88
C ALA A 91 -9.96 0.33 6.33
N ILE A 92 -9.73 -0.84 6.95
CA ILE A 92 -8.75 -1.83 6.48
C ILE A 92 -9.15 -2.36 5.10
N ASP A 93 -10.41 -2.74 4.90
CA ASP A 93 -10.89 -3.25 3.61
C ASP A 93 -10.73 -2.21 2.48
N ARG A 94 -11.10 -0.95 2.73
CA ARG A 94 -10.90 0.15 1.76
C ARG A 94 -9.42 0.33 1.44
N THR A 95 -8.56 0.32 2.44
CA THR A 95 -7.10 0.47 2.26
C THR A 95 -6.52 -0.69 1.46
N HIS A 96 -6.95 -1.92 1.75
CA HIS A 96 -6.52 -3.11 1.03
C HIS A 96 -6.93 -3.05 -0.45
N LYS A 97 -8.17 -2.64 -0.74
CA LYS A 97 -8.64 -2.46 -2.12
C LYS A 97 -7.88 -1.39 -2.88
N MET A 98 -7.52 -0.27 -2.24
CA MET A 98 -6.69 0.77 -2.86
C MET A 98 -5.28 0.26 -3.15
N PHE A 99 -4.67 -0.42 -2.18
CA PHE A 99 -3.34 -1.01 -2.35
C PHE A 99 -3.32 -2.03 -3.50
N GLN A 100 -4.34 -2.88 -3.61
CA GLN A 100 -4.43 -3.84 -4.70
C GLN A 100 -4.51 -3.16 -6.07
N ARG A 101 -5.32 -2.10 -6.20
CA ARG A 101 -5.42 -1.34 -7.45
C ARG A 101 -4.12 -0.66 -7.85
N GLU A 102 -3.40 -0.10 -6.88
CA GLU A 102 -2.09 0.52 -7.15
C GLU A 102 -1.06 -0.53 -7.56
N LYS A 103 -1.08 -1.71 -6.92
CA LYS A 103 -0.25 -2.83 -7.35
C LYS A 103 -0.58 -3.26 -8.78
N ASP A 104 -1.85 -3.48 -9.10
CA ASP A 104 -2.27 -3.89 -10.45
C ASP A 104 -1.88 -2.83 -11.50
N ARG A 105 -1.95 -1.54 -11.15
CA ARG A 105 -1.51 -0.44 -12.02
C ARG A 105 0.02 -0.43 -12.19
N ALA A 106 0.78 -0.67 -11.13
CA ALA A 106 2.23 -0.77 -11.19
C ALA A 106 2.66 -1.95 -12.08
N ASP A 107 2.08 -3.14 -11.86
CA ASP A 107 2.35 -4.33 -12.67
C ASP A 107 2.04 -4.08 -14.16
N ALA A 108 0.93 -3.39 -14.46
CA ALA A 108 0.58 -3.03 -15.84
C ALA A 108 1.54 -1.99 -16.45
N ALA A 109 2.01 -1.02 -15.66
CA ALA A 109 2.97 -0.02 -16.10
C ALA A 109 4.35 -0.66 -16.37
N GLU A 110 4.81 -1.54 -15.47
CA GLU A 110 6.05 -2.31 -15.63
C GLU A 110 6.01 -3.15 -16.90
N LYS A 111 4.90 -3.86 -17.15
CA LYS A 111 4.73 -4.62 -18.40
C LYS A 111 4.79 -3.73 -19.63
N ARG A 112 4.16 -2.55 -19.60
CA ARG A 112 4.19 -1.59 -20.72
C ARG A 112 5.60 -1.03 -20.94
N ILE A 113 6.37 -0.77 -19.89
CA ILE A 113 7.78 -0.35 -20.01
C ILE A 113 8.59 -1.46 -20.67
N ALA A 114 8.47 -2.71 -20.21
CA ALA A 114 9.17 -3.84 -20.81
C ALA A 114 8.82 -4.04 -22.29
N GLU A 115 7.55 -3.88 -22.67
CA GLU A 115 7.12 -3.92 -24.08
C GLU A 115 7.73 -2.76 -24.89
N LEU A 116 7.78 -1.55 -24.35
CA LEU A 116 8.38 -0.38 -25.01
C LEU A 116 9.90 -0.54 -25.15
N GLU A 117 10.59 -1.06 -24.14
CA GLU A 117 12.02 -1.36 -24.18
C GLU A 117 12.33 -2.49 -25.18
N SER A 118 11.48 -3.51 -25.25
CA SER A 118 11.62 -4.60 -26.24
C SER A 118 11.38 -4.12 -27.67
N ASN A 119 10.48 -3.17 -27.87
CA ASN A 119 10.18 -2.57 -29.18
C ASN A 119 11.08 -1.36 -29.49
N GLU A 120 12.02 -1.02 -28.60
CA GLU A 120 12.94 0.10 -28.78
C GLU A 120 13.92 -0.22 -29.91
N VAL A 121 13.76 0.45 -31.05
CA VAL A 121 14.74 0.41 -32.14
C VAL A 121 15.91 1.31 -31.75
N ARG A 122 16.99 0.70 -31.26
CA ARG A 122 18.26 1.40 -31.07
C ARG A 122 18.94 1.53 -32.42
N GLU A 123 18.93 2.72 -33.01
CA GLU A 123 19.81 3.03 -34.15
C GLU A 123 21.27 3.10 -33.66
N VAL A 124 21.88 1.92 -33.56
CA VAL A 124 23.32 1.77 -33.34
C VAL A 124 24.01 2.14 -34.65
N GLY A 125 24.64 3.31 -34.72
CA GLY A 125 25.46 3.69 -35.87
C GLY A 125 25.30 5.12 -36.41
N ASN A 126 24.47 5.98 -35.82
CA ASN A 126 24.30 7.36 -36.29
C ASN A 126 25.42 8.30 -35.80
N GLN A 127 26.67 7.92 -36.04
CA GLN A 127 27.82 8.78 -35.88
C GLN A 127 28.31 9.19 -37.27
N PHE A 128 28.45 10.49 -37.50
CA PHE A 128 29.02 11.02 -38.73
C PHE A 128 30.15 11.98 -38.40
N LEU A 129 31.16 11.98 -39.26
CA LEU A 129 32.30 12.88 -39.17
C LEU A 129 32.14 13.99 -40.20
N VAL A 130 32.35 15.22 -39.78
CA VAL A 130 32.49 16.36 -40.71
C VAL A 130 33.99 16.56 -40.93
N VAL A 131 34.45 16.28 -42.15
CA VAL A 131 35.86 16.36 -42.54
C VAL A 131 36.09 17.65 -43.32
N ARG A 132 37.03 18.47 -42.87
CA ARG A 132 37.37 19.78 -43.45
C ARG A 132 38.79 19.78 -43.99
N HIS A 133 38.92 20.01 -45.29
CA HIS A 133 40.22 20.19 -45.94
C HIS A 133 40.43 21.68 -46.27
N PRO A 134 41.65 22.22 -46.10
CA PRO A 134 41.93 23.62 -46.41
C PRO A 134 41.65 23.93 -47.88
N GLY A 135 40.79 24.92 -48.13
CA GLY A 135 40.39 25.36 -49.48
C GLY A 135 39.33 24.49 -50.17
N LYS A 136 38.77 23.48 -49.51
CA LYS A 136 37.69 22.63 -50.06
C LYS A 136 36.42 22.72 -49.20
N THR A 137 35.29 22.35 -49.81
CA THR A 137 34.00 22.22 -49.11
C THR A 137 34.07 21.07 -48.08
N PRO A 138 33.51 21.25 -46.87
CA PRO A 138 33.42 20.17 -45.88
C PRO A 138 32.62 18.98 -46.41
N VAL A 139 33.02 17.76 -46.04
CA VAL A 139 32.38 16.51 -46.46
C VAL A 139 31.93 15.72 -45.25
N ILE A 140 30.71 15.19 -45.28
CA ILE A 140 30.20 14.26 -44.27
C ILE A 140 30.66 12.85 -44.63
N LYS A 141 31.24 12.13 -43.67
CA LYS A 141 31.57 10.71 -43.79
C LYS A 141 30.94 9.91 -42.67
N HIS A 142 30.30 8.80 -43.01
CA HIS A 142 29.84 7.80 -42.05
C HIS A 142 30.99 6.83 -41.77
N CYS A 143 31.31 6.62 -40.50
CA CYS A 143 32.31 5.63 -40.10
C CYS A 143 31.67 4.23 -40.13
N THR A 144 32.03 3.43 -41.12
CA THR A 144 31.76 1.98 -41.10
C THR A 144 33.02 1.26 -40.66
N GLY A 145 33.07 0.79 -39.40
CA GLY A 145 34.23 0.08 -38.84
C GLY A 145 34.90 0.82 -37.68
N ASP A 146 36.16 0.48 -37.38
CA ASP A 146 36.93 1.08 -36.29
C ASP A 146 37.23 2.57 -36.56
N PRO A 147 36.73 3.51 -35.73
CA PRO A 147 36.92 4.95 -35.94
C PRO A 147 38.38 5.37 -35.91
N GLU A 148 39.22 4.73 -35.10
CA GLU A 148 40.62 5.13 -34.94
C GLU A 148 41.45 4.88 -36.21
N GLU A 149 41.27 3.72 -36.85
CA GLU A 149 41.94 3.41 -38.11
C GLU A 149 41.49 4.35 -39.24
N PHE A 150 40.20 4.71 -39.26
CA PHE A 150 39.65 5.63 -40.24
C PHE A 150 40.20 7.05 -40.07
N LEU A 151 40.25 7.56 -38.84
CA LEU A 151 40.82 8.87 -38.53
C LEU A 151 42.31 8.91 -38.87
N ARG A 152 43.06 7.83 -38.58
CA ARG A 152 44.48 7.72 -38.92
C ARG A 152 44.71 7.84 -40.42
N LYS A 153 43.94 7.11 -41.24
CA LYS A 153 44.03 7.18 -42.71
C LYS A 153 43.73 8.58 -43.25
N LEU A 154 42.77 9.29 -42.65
CA LEU A 154 42.43 10.67 -43.06
C LEU A 154 43.55 11.67 -42.77
N ILE A 155 44.13 11.60 -41.56
CA ILE A 155 45.20 12.50 -41.14
C ILE A 155 46.50 12.20 -41.90
N GLU A 156 46.75 10.93 -42.24
CA GLU A 156 47.90 10.52 -43.05
C GLU A 156 47.80 11.02 -44.50
N GLN A 157 46.60 11.10 -45.06
CA GLN A 157 46.36 11.65 -46.40
C GLN A 157 46.45 13.17 -46.46
N ASP A 158 46.02 13.88 -45.41
CA ASP A 158 46.10 15.33 -45.32
C ASP A 158 46.38 15.75 -43.87
N PRO A 159 47.65 16.09 -43.54
CA PRO A 159 48.04 16.48 -42.19
C PRO A 159 47.38 17.75 -41.66
N LEU A 160 46.78 18.57 -42.53
CA LEU A 160 46.09 19.81 -42.16
C LEU A 160 44.57 19.64 -42.09
N VAL A 161 44.06 18.41 -42.21
CA VAL A 161 42.63 18.11 -42.11
C VAL A 161 42.10 18.43 -40.71
N THR A 162 40.96 19.11 -40.64
CA THR A 162 40.22 19.31 -39.38
C THR A 162 38.99 18.42 -39.36
N ILE A 163 38.75 17.70 -38.27
CA ILE A 163 37.65 16.73 -38.18
C ILE A 163 36.78 17.08 -36.96
N ASP A 164 35.50 17.32 -37.20
CA ASP A 164 34.51 17.41 -36.13
C ASP A 164 33.75 16.09 -36.02
N ILE A 165 33.70 15.57 -34.80
CA ILE A 165 32.94 14.35 -34.50
C ILE A 165 31.55 14.77 -34.02
N ILE A 166 30.52 14.50 -34.81
CA ILE A 166 29.14 14.75 -34.43
C ILE A 166 28.47 13.42 -34.12
N THR A 167 28.25 13.17 -32.84
CA THR A 167 27.52 12.01 -32.34
C THR A 167 26.08 12.39 -32.09
N HIS A 168 25.12 11.71 -32.72
CA HIS A 168 23.73 11.81 -32.30
C HIS A 168 23.56 11.19 -30.90
N ARG A 169 23.08 11.97 -29.93
CA ARG A 169 22.69 11.45 -28.61
C ARG A 169 21.25 10.92 -28.72
N TYR A 170 21.15 9.61 -28.92
CA TYR A 170 20.07 8.68 -28.55
C TYR A 170 18.60 9.16 -28.52
N TYR A 171 17.75 8.47 -29.29
CA TYR A 171 16.29 8.47 -29.14
C TYR A 171 15.87 7.55 -27.99
N GLY A 172 15.43 8.13 -26.87
CA GLY A 172 14.83 7.42 -25.74
C GLY A 172 13.61 8.18 -25.20
N ILE A 173 12.86 7.55 -24.28
CA ILE A 173 11.64 8.12 -23.67
C ILE A 173 12.00 9.42 -22.95
N GLY A 174 11.75 10.58 -23.59
CA GLY A 174 12.19 11.88 -23.10
C GLY A 174 12.42 12.95 -24.19
N GLY A 175 12.53 12.55 -25.46
CA GLY A 175 12.31 13.42 -26.62
C GLY A 175 13.08 14.75 -26.63
N GLN A 176 14.40 14.71 -26.58
CA GLN A 176 15.22 15.87 -26.93
C GLN A 176 15.48 15.85 -28.44
N TRP A 177 15.12 16.91 -29.16
CA TRP A 177 15.45 17.07 -30.58
C TRP A 177 16.97 17.19 -30.77
N VAL A 178 17.53 16.41 -31.69
CA VAL A 178 18.94 16.50 -32.11
C VAL A 178 18.97 16.68 -33.62
N GLN A 179 19.68 17.72 -34.06
CA GLN A 179 19.82 18.11 -35.47
C GLN A 179 20.44 17.00 -36.30
N ASP A 180 19.83 16.67 -37.43
CA ASP A 180 20.40 15.75 -38.41
C ASP A 180 21.60 16.37 -39.14
N ALA A 181 22.39 15.51 -39.80
CA ALA A 181 23.60 15.95 -40.51
C ALA A 181 23.30 16.97 -41.62
N VAL A 182 22.09 16.96 -42.17
CA VAL A 182 21.61 17.86 -43.22
C VAL A 182 21.21 19.21 -42.61
N GLU A 183 20.52 19.23 -41.47
CA GLU A 183 20.19 20.41 -40.68
C GLU A 183 21.45 21.13 -40.18
N TYR A 184 22.48 20.37 -39.76
CA TYR A 184 23.78 20.95 -39.41
C TYR A 184 24.46 21.62 -40.61
N LEU A 185 24.41 21.02 -41.80
CA LEU A 185 24.94 21.63 -43.02
C LEU A 185 24.18 22.92 -43.39
N HIS A 186 22.85 22.92 -43.27
CA HIS A 186 22.04 24.10 -43.55
C HIS A 186 22.39 25.27 -42.63
N MET A 187 22.52 25.04 -41.33
CA MET A 187 22.97 26.08 -40.40
C MET A 187 24.38 26.60 -40.71
N MET A 188 25.30 25.71 -41.13
CA MET A 188 26.66 26.11 -41.46
C MET A 188 26.72 26.93 -42.76
N SER A 189 25.82 26.64 -43.71
CA SER A 189 25.60 27.47 -44.90
C SER A 189 25.09 28.86 -44.52
N ASP A 190 24.11 28.93 -43.61
CA ASP A 190 23.51 30.19 -43.15
C ASP A 190 24.49 31.05 -42.34
N ALA A 191 25.46 30.43 -41.66
CA ALA A 191 26.53 31.11 -40.94
C ALA A 191 27.63 31.71 -41.85
N GLY A 192 27.48 31.67 -43.17
CA GLY A 192 28.40 32.28 -44.14
C GLY A 192 29.67 31.46 -44.44
N VAL A 193 29.71 30.20 -44.02
CA VAL A 193 30.75 29.25 -44.47
C VAL A 193 30.39 28.86 -45.91
N ARG A 194 31.27 29.15 -46.87
CA ARG A 194 31.00 28.81 -48.29
C ARG A 194 30.85 27.30 -48.47
N ILE A 195 29.60 26.84 -48.56
CA ILE A 195 29.25 25.52 -49.04
C ILE A 195 28.88 25.67 -50.51
N LYS A 196 29.68 25.09 -51.42
CA LYS A 196 29.30 24.94 -52.82
C LYS A 196 29.18 23.45 -53.15
N GLY A 197 28.03 23.09 -53.70
CA GLY A 197 27.78 21.84 -54.39
C GLY A 197 26.31 21.67 -54.74
N GLU A 198 25.92 22.14 -55.94
CA GLU A 198 25.31 21.22 -56.91
C GLU A 198 26.45 20.42 -57.55
#